data_AF-A0A960TWA1-F1
#
_entry.id   AF-A0A960TWA1-F1
#
_cell.length_a   1.000
_cell.length_b   1.000
_cell.length_c   1.000
_cell.angle_alpha   90.00
_cell.angle_beta   90.00
_cell.angle_gamma   90.00
#
_symmetry.space_group_name_H-M   'P 1'
#
loop_
_entity.id
_entity.type
_entity.pdbx_description
1 polymer ?
#
loop_
_entity_poly.entity_id
_entity_poly.type
_entity_poly.pdbx_seq_one_letter_code
_entity_poly.pdbx_strand_id
1 'polypeptide(L)'
;LTAPAVLLAEAPVVSGVTLAQRLDGSGLVDVTYTLTDADTDTLTVTLQASDDGGQTWTLPVESVSGDAGDGVTPGTDRTAVWDFGADHPGRVLEDVRVRVTASDLGVAWGAHSPRLPAIHAWPAVDWNDEKRLEEMARTDLLVLLGTQLLGQPGTPDDALDRIRRHNPNIRIVAYMLAKTVHLAWENSSNPMSAQIFQDTRPYWSFTTEGDTLMDWTDQVVINLIEPECRQAMVDNYVHWLKTSPNRLDGVFWDYFNNTIWVPAWMPVDGDPDLDGDGVIMRSDPDEIEAWRNACSAMVTAVQDSMGADFIQIFNGQRAYTDSTFAALGDGMNYELFPDVFFGQFGGVSKALDHDYEYNLYRTAHWPRSTNGGPFVLLENIQKNYYLSSVDGRYHELVNGKILRVVSLMTDTRCVFNGHKYGWPHHPISLGEPLGPAQVTANGLRRDFRHGDVELTWRNGGSMPTPFDYVIRVDGVIVEEMRIPYEYPLTPEYFNP
;
A
#
# COMPACT_ATOMS: atom_id res chain seq x y z
N LEU A 1 6.72 38.49 -23.65
CA LEU A 1 5.58 38.10 -22.81
C LEU A 1 6.12 37.13 -21.77
N THR A 2 6.40 37.62 -20.58
CA THR A 2 6.79 36.79 -19.42
C THR A 2 5.57 35.99 -18.99
N ALA A 3 5.69 34.67 -18.90
CA ALA A 3 4.68 33.82 -18.29
C ALA A 3 4.41 34.33 -16.86
N PRO A 4 3.16 34.34 -16.38
CA PRO A 4 2.89 34.66 -14.99
C PRO A 4 3.57 33.59 -14.14
N ALA A 5 4.41 34.01 -13.19
CA ALA A 5 4.77 33.16 -12.07
C ALA A 5 3.47 32.84 -11.34
N VAL A 6 3.08 31.57 -11.32
CA VAL A 6 2.12 31.09 -10.33
C VAL A 6 2.82 31.31 -8.99
N LEU A 7 2.37 32.30 -8.20
CA LEU A 7 2.67 32.29 -6.78
C LEU A 7 2.05 31.00 -6.25
N LEU A 8 2.88 30.05 -5.82
CA LEU A 8 2.42 28.95 -5.00
C LEU A 8 1.83 29.59 -3.73
N ALA A 9 0.60 29.22 -3.37
CA ALA A 9 0.01 29.60 -2.09
C ALA A 9 0.96 29.16 -0.96
N GLU A 10 1.19 30.04 0.00
CA GLU A 10 2.07 29.77 1.13
C GLU A 10 1.38 28.82 2.10
N ALA A 11 1.98 27.64 2.32
CA ALA A 11 1.39 26.63 3.20
C ALA A 11 1.20 27.17 4.64
N PRO A 12 0.16 26.71 5.36
CA PRO A 12 -0.08 27.10 6.75
C PRO A 12 1.14 26.84 7.64
N VAL A 13 1.43 27.78 8.53
CA VAL A 13 2.46 27.63 9.55
C VAL A 13 1.82 27.56 10.93
N VAL A 14 2.11 26.46 11.63
CA VAL A 14 1.78 26.28 13.04
C VAL A 14 3.03 26.46 13.87
N SER A 15 2.96 27.29 14.91
CA SER A 15 4.09 27.53 15.82
C SER A 15 3.61 27.80 17.25
N GLY A 16 4.56 27.84 18.19
CA GLY A 16 4.25 28.17 19.59
C GLY A 16 3.30 27.20 20.28
N VAL A 17 3.28 25.92 19.86
CA VAL A 17 2.39 24.91 20.42
C VAL A 17 2.72 24.67 21.89
N THR A 18 1.74 24.85 22.78
CA THR A 18 1.86 24.50 24.20
C THR A 18 0.73 23.57 24.63
N LEU A 19 0.99 22.79 25.67
CA LEU A 19 0.09 21.79 26.22
C LEU A 19 -0.07 22.04 27.72
N ALA A 20 -1.30 22.17 28.21
CA ALA A 20 -1.58 22.38 29.61
C ALA A 20 -2.80 21.54 30.06
N GLN A 21 -2.57 20.58 30.95
CA GLN A 21 -3.66 19.90 31.64
C GLN A 21 -4.35 20.85 32.62
N ARG A 22 -5.69 20.87 32.64
CA ARG A 22 -6.44 21.60 33.65
C ARG A 22 -6.35 20.91 35.01
N LEU A 23 -6.09 21.70 36.05
CA LEU A 23 -5.89 21.22 37.43
C LEU A 23 -7.19 21.17 38.24
N ASP A 24 -8.34 21.36 37.60
CA ASP A 24 -9.68 21.37 38.21
C ASP A 24 -10.32 19.96 38.33
N GLY A 25 -9.60 18.92 37.89
CA GLY A 25 -10.09 17.54 37.90
C GLY A 25 -11.01 17.20 36.73
N SER A 26 -11.21 18.10 35.76
CA SER A 26 -12.04 17.85 34.58
C SER A 26 -11.44 16.80 33.63
N GLY A 27 -10.13 16.60 33.68
CA GLY A 27 -9.42 15.77 32.70
C GLY A 27 -9.23 16.46 31.34
N LEU A 28 -9.59 17.74 31.22
CA LEU A 28 -9.40 18.51 30.00
C LEU A 28 -7.96 18.99 29.86
N VAL A 29 -7.53 19.11 28.61
CA VAL A 29 -6.20 19.55 28.21
C VAL A 29 -6.33 20.68 27.20
N ASP A 30 -5.76 21.83 27.53
CA ASP A 30 -5.71 23.00 26.66
C ASP A 30 -4.44 22.94 25.80
N VAL A 31 -4.62 23.01 24.47
CA VAL A 31 -3.54 23.11 23.49
C VAL A 31 -3.62 24.48 22.85
N THR A 32 -2.64 25.34 23.12
CA THR A 32 -2.57 26.66 22.51
C THR A 32 -1.51 26.71 21.42
N TYR A 33 -1.76 27.48 20.36
CA TYR A 33 -0.85 27.58 19.24
C TYR A 33 -1.07 28.87 18.43
N THR A 34 -0.04 29.30 17.70
CA THR A 34 -0.12 30.32 16.67
C THR A 34 -0.33 29.66 15.32
N LEU A 35 -1.32 30.15 14.59
CA LEU A 35 -1.69 29.69 13.25
C LEU A 35 -1.60 30.86 12.28
N THR A 36 -0.77 30.75 11.26
CA THR A 36 -0.62 31.78 10.23
C THR A 36 -0.76 31.16 8.85
N ASP A 37 -1.50 31.84 7.98
CA ASP A 37 -1.66 31.52 6.58
C ASP A 37 -1.90 32.85 5.84
N ALA A 38 -1.21 33.07 4.73
CA ALA A 38 -1.24 34.33 4.01
C ALA A 38 -2.42 34.43 3.03
N ASP A 39 -2.98 33.29 2.62
CA ASP A 39 -3.80 33.16 1.42
C ASP A 39 -5.23 32.68 1.71
N THR A 40 -5.46 32.06 2.88
CA THR A 40 -6.69 31.33 3.20
C THR A 40 -7.38 31.87 4.45
N ASP A 41 -8.69 32.12 4.33
CA ASP A 41 -9.51 32.64 5.44
C ASP A 41 -9.72 31.60 6.57
N THR A 42 -9.74 30.31 6.23
CA THR A 42 -10.00 29.21 7.17
C THR A 42 -9.22 27.94 6.84
N LEU A 43 -8.79 27.22 7.88
CA LEU A 43 -7.94 26.06 7.81
C LEU A 43 -8.59 24.85 8.51
N THR A 44 -8.19 23.65 8.10
CA THR A 44 -8.46 22.41 8.81
C THR A 44 -7.30 22.11 9.76
N VAL A 45 -7.57 22.12 11.07
CA VAL A 45 -6.57 21.88 12.11
C VAL A 45 -6.76 20.49 12.73
N THR A 46 -5.72 19.68 12.72
CA THR A 46 -5.72 18.35 13.34
C THR A 46 -4.75 18.29 14.52
N LEU A 47 -5.23 17.75 15.64
CA LEU A 47 -4.42 17.44 16.82
C LEU A 47 -3.98 15.98 16.77
N GLN A 48 -2.69 15.74 16.98
CA GLN A 48 -2.11 14.41 17.19
C GLN A 48 -1.38 14.40 18.53
N ALA A 49 -1.39 13.25 19.21
CA ALA A 49 -0.70 13.10 20.48
C ALA A 49 0.24 11.88 20.48
N SER A 50 1.23 11.95 21.36
CA SER A 50 2.24 10.94 21.60
C SER A 50 2.33 10.66 23.09
N ASP A 51 2.48 9.39 23.45
CA ASP A 51 2.72 8.94 24.83
C ASP A 51 4.10 8.27 25.00
N ASP A 52 5.03 8.52 24.08
CA ASP A 52 6.41 7.99 24.11
C ASP A 52 7.47 9.07 23.83
N GLY A 53 7.16 10.31 24.21
CA GLY A 53 8.08 11.43 24.08
C GLY A 53 8.22 11.97 22.66
N GLY A 54 7.27 11.67 21.76
CA GLY A 54 7.25 12.15 20.37
C GLY A 54 7.93 11.21 19.37
N GLN A 55 8.23 9.96 19.76
CA GLN A 55 8.72 8.95 18.81
C GLN A 55 7.58 8.48 17.90
N THR A 56 6.38 8.36 18.48
CA THR A 56 5.17 7.92 17.80
C THR A 56 4.00 8.88 18.04
N TRP A 57 3.19 9.12 17.01
CA TRP A 57 2.00 9.99 17.06
C TRP A 57 0.70 9.16 16.97
N THR A 58 0.59 8.15 17.84
CA THR A 58 -0.47 7.12 17.79
C THR A 58 -1.36 7.07 19.04
N LEU A 59 -1.25 8.04 19.95
CA LEU A 59 -2.21 8.18 21.04
C LEU A 59 -3.56 8.65 20.47
N PRO A 60 -4.68 7.94 20.72
CA PRO A 60 -6.01 8.36 20.27
C PRO A 60 -6.38 9.76 20.77
N VAL A 61 -6.93 10.57 19.86
CA VAL A 61 -7.42 11.93 20.11
C VAL A 61 -8.73 12.07 19.35
N GLU A 62 -9.84 11.83 20.03
CA GLU A 62 -11.18 11.74 19.43
C GLU A 62 -12.08 12.91 19.88
N SER A 63 -11.93 13.36 21.12
CA SER A 63 -12.79 14.38 21.73
C SER A 63 -12.11 15.74 21.78
N VAL A 64 -12.07 16.44 20.64
CA VAL A 64 -11.49 17.80 20.55
C VAL A 64 -12.54 18.85 20.22
N SER A 65 -12.43 20.01 20.85
CA SER A 65 -13.27 21.18 20.61
C SER A 65 -12.45 22.47 20.55
N GLY A 66 -13.08 23.61 20.25
CA GLY A 66 -12.40 24.90 20.15
C GLY A 66 -11.81 25.14 18.77
N ASP A 67 -10.61 25.73 18.71
CA ASP A 67 -9.88 25.96 17.46
C ASP A 67 -9.23 24.64 16.97
N ALA A 68 -10.04 23.68 16.55
CA ALA A 68 -9.62 22.42 15.90
C ALA A 68 -10.73 21.92 14.95
N GLY A 69 -10.37 21.05 14.02
CA GLY A 69 -11.26 20.64 12.93
C GLY A 69 -11.29 21.67 11.80
N ASP A 70 -12.39 21.68 11.03
CA ASP A 70 -12.55 22.56 9.88
C ASP A 70 -12.95 23.99 10.30
N GLY A 71 -12.60 24.98 9.47
CA GLY A 71 -13.10 26.34 9.63
C GLY A 71 -12.33 27.22 10.61
N VAL A 72 -11.11 26.81 11.02
CA VAL A 72 -10.29 27.56 11.98
C VAL A 72 -9.62 28.75 11.28
N THR A 73 -9.83 29.96 11.80
CA THR A 73 -9.20 31.17 11.23
C THR A 73 -7.77 31.36 11.75
N PRO A 74 -6.83 31.92 10.97
CA PRO A 74 -5.49 32.28 11.46
C PRO A 74 -5.51 33.18 12.71
N GLY A 75 -4.55 33.04 13.62
CA GLY A 75 -4.41 33.88 14.82
C GLY A 75 -3.32 33.38 15.78
N THR A 76 -2.90 34.23 16.71
CA THR A 76 -1.75 33.97 17.61
C THR A 76 -2.08 33.13 18.85
N ASP A 77 -3.36 33.08 19.24
CA ASP A 77 -3.82 32.52 20.52
C ASP A 77 -4.93 31.47 20.32
N ARG A 78 -4.78 30.62 19.29
CA ARG A 78 -5.73 29.54 19.03
C ARG A 78 -5.69 28.54 20.16
N THR A 79 -6.86 28.08 20.59
CA THR A 79 -7.00 27.13 21.69
C THR A 79 -7.88 25.96 21.27
N ALA A 80 -7.26 24.80 21.10
CA ALA A 80 -7.96 23.53 21.02
C ALA A 80 -8.08 22.94 22.44
N VAL A 81 -9.25 22.40 22.78
CA VAL A 81 -9.49 21.73 24.05
C VAL A 81 -9.70 20.25 23.78
N TRP A 82 -8.77 19.44 24.26
CA TRP A 82 -8.86 17.99 24.21
C TRP A 82 -9.45 17.44 25.51
N ASP A 83 -10.54 16.67 25.40
CA ASP A 83 -11.10 15.93 26.51
C ASP A 83 -10.37 14.59 26.70
N PHE A 84 -9.16 14.67 27.28
CA PHE A 84 -8.36 13.49 27.60
C PHE A 84 -9.09 12.55 28.57
N GLY A 85 -9.88 13.08 29.50
CA GLY A 85 -10.66 12.29 30.45
C GLY A 85 -11.74 11.43 29.79
N ALA A 86 -12.37 11.94 28.73
CA ALA A 86 -13.33 11.18 27.92
C ALA A 86 -12.66 10.13 27.03
N ASP A 87 -11.55 10.50 26.38
CA ASP A 87 -10.84 9.59 25.47
C ASP A 87 -10.09 8.48 26.23
N HIS A 88 -9.54 8.79 27.41
CA HIS A 88 -8.66 7.92 28.20
C HIS A 88 -9.15 7.76 29.65
N PRO A 89 -10.35 7.20 29.88
CA PRO A 89 -10.99 7.20 31.19
C PRO A 89 -10.14 6.49 32.26
N GLY A 90 -9.80 7.22 33.32
CA GLY A 90 -9.04 6.71 34.46
C GLY A 90 -7.53 6.49 34.19
N ARG A 91 -7.02 6.94 33.05
CA ARG A 91 -5.61 6.84 32.69
C ARG A 91 -4.81 8.04 33.20
N VAL A 92 -3.55 7.80 33.52
CA VAL A 92 -2.54 8.84 33.77
C VAL A 92 -1.35 8.49 32.89
N LEU A 93 -0.96 9.42 32.02
CA LEU A 93 0.17 9.26 31.11
C LEU A 93 1.25 10.29 31.45
N GLU A 94 2.50 9.88 31.35
CA GLU A 94 3.67 10.75 31.49
C GLU A 94 4.25 11.03 30.10
N ASP A 95 5.05 12.09 29.97
CA ASP A 95 5.75 12.46 28.72
C ASP A 95 4.85 12.64 27.49
N VAL A 96 3.58 13.00 27.69
CA VAL A 96 2.65 13.30 26.60
C VAL A 96 3.15 14.49 25.79
N ARG A 97 3.22 14.32 24.48
CA ARG A 97 3.50 15.40 23.51
C ARG A 97 2.31 15.58 22.60
N VAL A 98 2.11 16.80 22.12
CA VAL A 98 1.13 17.11 21.08
C VAL A 98 1.82 17.72 19.87
N ARG A 99 1.25 17.44 18.71
CA ARG A 99 1.55 18.07 17.44
C ARG A 99 0.25 18.58 16.85
N VAL A 100 0.30 19.79 16.32
CA VAL A 100 -0.80 20.42 15.61
C VAL A 100 -0.39 20.52 14.14
N THR A 101 -1.22 20.00 13.25
CA THR A 101 -1.05 20.09 11.79
C THR A 101 -2.21 20.89 11.23
N ALA A 102 -1.94 21.82 10.31
CA ALA A 102 -2.96 22.60 9.63
C ALA A 102 -2.88 22.39 8.12
N SER A 103 -4.03 22.36 7.46
CA SER A 103 -4.18 22.26 6.01
C SER A 103 -5.13 23.36 5.52
N ASP A 104 -4.70 24.12 4.52
CA ASP A 104 -5.49 25.06 3.72
C ASP A 104 -6.27 24.37 2.59
N LEU A 105 -5.99 23.09 2.34
CA LEU A 105 -6.65 22.25 1.33
C LEU A 105 -7.75 21.38 1.93
N GLY A 106 -8.03 21.52 3.23
CA GLY A 106 -9.07 20.77 3.93
C GLY A 106 -8.71 19.32 4.24
N VAL A 107 -7.43 18.98 4.32
CA VAL A 107 -6.96 17.62 4.60
C VAL A 107 -6.68 17.44 6.09
N ALA A 108 -7.40 16.50 6.71
CA ALA A 108 -7.17 16.13 8.11
C ALA A 108 -6.03 15.11 8.26
N TRP A 109 -5.13 15.34 9.22
CA TRP A 109 -3.94 14.53 9.51
C TRP A 109 -4.10 13.69 10.78
N GLY A 110 -5.20 12.94 10.88
CA GLY A 110 -5.50 12.12 12.06
C GLY A 110 -4.48 10.99 12.30
N ALA A 111 -4.22 10.68 13.57
CA ALA A 111 -3.43 9.53 13.99
C ALA A 111 -4.11 8.21 13.57
N HIS A 112 -3.35 7.22 13.09
CA HIS A 112 -3.91 5.96 12.59
C HIS A 112 -3.00 4.76 12.88
N SER A 113 -3.62 3.58 12.89
CA SER A 113 -3.03 2.25 13.06
C SER A 113 -3.67 1.30 12.02
N PRO A 114 -2.91 0.38 11.40
CA PRO A 114 -1.47 0.19 11.57
C PRO A 114 -0.71 1.43 11.09
N ARG A 115 0.52 1.62 11.59
CA ARG A 115 1.42 2.70 11.15
C ARG A 115 1.68 2.72 9.65
N LEU A 116 1.33 1.64 8.95
CA LEU A 116 1.88 1.27 7.67
C LEU A 116 0.85 1.24 6.52
N PRO A 117 -0.04 2.22 6.35
CA PRO A 117 -0.86 2.24 5.15
C PRO A 117 0.02 2.45 3.93
N ALA A 118 -0.39 1.86 2.83
CA ALA A 118 0.17 2.09 1.51
C ALA A 118 -0.92 2.58 0.55
N ILE A 119 -0.53 3.35 -0.44
CA ILE A 119 -1.41 3.70 -1.57
C ILE A 119 -0.81 3.06 -2.82
N HIS A 120 -1.64 2.38 -3.59
CA HIS A 120 -1.31 2.01 -4.96
C HIS A 120 -2.19 2.85 -5.91
N ALA A 121 -1.56 3.83 -6.55
CA ALA A 121 -2.25 4.79 -7.42
C ALA A 121 -2.27 4.28 -8.87
N TRP A 122 -3.27 3.46 -9.16
CA TRP A 122 -3.59 2.99 -10.51
C TRP A 122 -4.03 4.10 -11.50
N PRO A 123 -4.91 5.06 -11.13
CA PRO A 123 -5.27 6.13 -12.05
C PRO A 123 -4.11 7.09 -12.29
N ALA A 124 -4.17 7.81 -13.41
CA ALA A 124 -3.29 8.97 -13.65
C ALA A 124 -3.45 9.99 -12.52
N VAL A 125 -2.33 10.39 -11.94
CA VAL A 125 -2.29 11.47 -10.95
C VAL A 125 -2.47 12.80 -11.68
N ASP A 126 -3.47 13.58 -11.28
CA ASP A 126 -3.54 14.99 -11.66
C ASP A 126 -2.56 15.77 -10.79
N TRP A 127 -1.42 16.11 -11.37
CA TRP A 127 -0.39 16.89 -10.68
C TRP A 127 -0.82 18.32 -10.38
N ASN A 128 -2.00 18.80 -10.79
CA ASN A 128 -2.50 20.12 -10.40
C ASN A 128 -3.47 20.07 -9.21
N ASP A 129 -3.86 18.87 -8.77
CA ASP A 129 -4.74 18.69 -7.60
C ASP A 129 -3.89 18.62 -6.32
N GLU A 130 -3.50 19.77 -5.78
CA GLU A 130 -2.69 19.86 -4.54
C GLU A 130 -3.34 19.14 -3.36
N LYS A 131 -4.68 19.21 -3.24
CA LYS A 131 -5.41 18.49 -2.19
C LYS A 131 -5.19 17.00 -2.31
N ARG A 132 -5.20 16.46 -3.53
CA ARG A 132 -4.93 15.05 -3.77
C ARG A 132 -3.49 14.66 -3.45
N LEU A 133 -2.51 15.53 -3.74
CA LEU A 133 -1.11 15.29 -3.36
C LEU A 133 -0.93 15.26 -1.84
N GLU A 134 -1.58 16.18 -1.11
CA GLU A 134 -1.58 16.17 0.36
C GLU A 134 -2.27 14.91 0.92
N GLU A 135 -3.40 14.48 0.35
CA GLU A 135 -4.05 13.23 0.73
C GLU A 135 -3.14 12.00 0.54
N MET A 136 -2.38 11.98 -0.56
CA MET A 136 -1.43 10.89 -0.84
C MET A 136 -0.26 10.91 0.15
N ALA A 137 0.20 12.09 0.60
CA ALA A 137 1.29 12.23 1.56
C ALA A 137 1.00 11.63 2.95
N ARG A 138 -0.27 11.31 3.26
CA ARG A 138 -0.66 10.71 4.54
C ARG A 138 -0.15 9.28 4.72
N THR A 139 0.28 8.63 3.64
CA THR A 139 0.75 7.24 3.64
C THR A 139 2.26 7.14 3.92
N ASP A 140 2.71 5.97 4.36
CA ASP A 140 4.15 5.69 4.49
C ASP A 140 4.78 5.21 3.19
N LEU A 141 4.02 4.52 2.36
CA LEU A 141 4.45 4.00 1.07
C LEU A 141 3.44 4.36 -0.02
N LEU A 142 3.92 4.99 -1.08
CA LEU A 142 3.15 5.31 -2.27
C LEU A 142 3.73 4.59 -3.48
N VAL A 143 2.91 3.76 -4.12
CA VAL A 143 3.21 3.10 -5.39
C VAL A 143 2.54 3.88 -6.51
N LEU A 144 3.33 4.38 -7.46
CA LEU A 144 2.88 5.12 -8.64
C LEU A 144 3.22 4.36 -9.91
N LEU A 145 2.39 4.45 -10.95
CA LEU A 145 2.76 3.90 -12.25
C LEU A 145 4.06 4.57 -12.75
N GLY A 146 5.11 3.77 -12.96
CA GLY A 146 6.42 4.30 -13.37
C GLY A 146 6.32 5.07 -14.69
N THR A 147 5.47 4.62 -15.60
CA THR A 147 5.20 5.28 -16.89
C THR A 147 4.50 6.64 -16.79
N GLN A 148 3.92 7.00 -15.63
CA GLN A 148 3.37 8.34 -15.41
C GLN A 148 4.44 9.35 -14.96
N LEU A 149 5.57 8.86 -14.45
CA LEU A 149 6.66 9.68 -13.92
C LEU A 149 7.87 9.68 -14.85
N LEU A 150 8.29 8.49 -15.24
CA LEU A 150 9.50 8.25 -16.00
C LEU A 150 9.21 8.43 -17.49
N GLY A 151 9.86 9.41 -18.10
CA GLY A 151 9.72 9.71 -19.53
C GLY A 151 8.38 10.32 -19.94
N GLN A 152 7.44 10.55 -19.01
CA GLN A 152 6.11 11.07 -19.34
C GLN A 152 6.14 12.58 -19.64
N PRO A 153 5.77 13.01 -20.86
CA PRO A 153 5.68 14.44 -21.15
C PRO A 153 4.59 15.11 -20.29
N GLY A 154 4.92 16.27 -19.72
CA GLY A 154 3.99 17.08 -18.93
C GLY A 154 3.96 16.78 -17.43
N THR A 155 4.64 15.74 -16.95
CA THR A 155 4.85 15.54 -15.51
C THR A 155 5.81 16.61 -14.97
N PRO A 156 5.43 17.38 -13.94
CA PRO A 156 6.32 18.39 -13.35
C PRO A 156 7.59 17.78 -12.76
N ASP A 157 8.72 18.46 -12.91
CA ASP A 157 10.03 17.99 -12.41
C ASP A 157 10.07 17.85 -10.88
N ASP A 158 9.22 18.58 -10.17
CA ASP A 158 9.12 18.61 -8.70
C ASP A 158 7.91 17.81 -8.17
N ALA A 159 7.21 17.04 -9.00
CA ALA A 159 5.96 16.36 -8.65
C ALA A 159 6.07 15.55 -7.34
N LEU A 160 7.15 14.80 -7.15
CA LEU A 160 7.36 14.02 -5.91
C LEU A 160 7.80 14.88 -4.72
N ASP A 161 8.53 15.97 -4.97
CA ASP A 161 8.93 16.90 -3.91
C ASP A 161 7.71 17.60 -3.33
N ARG A 162 6.69 17.88 -4.14
CA ARG A 162 5.42 18.45 -3.68
C ARG A 162 4.69 17.55 -2.68
N ILE A 163 4.71 16.22 -2.90
CA ILE A 163 4.19 15.25 -1.93
C ILE A 163 5.08 15.22 -0.67
N ARG A 164 6.41 15.18 -0.84
CA ARG A 164 7.37 15.14 0.27
C ARG A 164 7.37 16.40 1.14
N ARG A 165 6.92 17.55 0.62
CA ARG A 165 6.70 18.76 1.44
C ARG A 165 5.70 18.52 2.57
N HIS A 166 4.69 17.69 2.34
CA HIS A 166 3.70 17.33 3.35
C HIS A 166 4.18 16.17 4.24
N ASN A 167 4.86 15.18 3.68
CA ASN A 167 5.45 14.06 4.42
C ASN A 167 6.88 13.76 3.94
N PRO A 168 7.91 14.28 4.61
CA PRO A 168 9.31 14.03 4.21
C PRO A 168 9.78 12.59 4.37
N ASN A 169 9.03 11.76 5.13
CA ASN A 169 9.39 10.38 5.43
C ASN A 169 8.70 9.37 4.51
N ILE A 170 7.80 9.81 3.62
CA ILE A 170 7.11 8.93 2.67
C ILE A 170 8.11 8.23 1.74
N ARG A 171 7.89 6.94 1.52
CA ARG A 171 8.59 6.16 0.48
C ARG A 171 7.75 6.16 -0.77
N ILE A 172 8.35 6.53 -1.90
CA ILE A 172 7.66 6.56 -3.20
C ILE A 172 8.37 5.61 -4.16
N VAL A 173 7.67 4.58 -4.61
CA VAL A 173 8.20 3.55 -5.52
C VAL A 173 7.45 3.54 -6.84
N ALA A 174 8.16 3.25 -7.93
CA ALA A 174 7.55 3.11 -9.25
C ALA A 174 7.11 1.67 -9.49
N TYR A 175 5.85 1.47 -9.88
CA TYR A 175 5.36 0.24 -10.48
C TYR A 175 6.00 0.06 -11.86
N MET A 176 6.69 -1.06 -12.06
CA MET A 176 7.47 -1.40 -13.25
C MET A 176 7.18 -2.84 -13.66
N LEU A 177 7.03 -3.08 -14.96
CA LEU A 177 6.83 -4.42 -15.49
C LEU A 177 8.16 -5.19 -15.45
N ALA A 178 8.19 -6.38 -14.84
CA ALA A 178 9.42 -7.17 -14.83
C ALA A 178 9.69 -7.87 -16.16
N LYS A 179 8.63 -8.27 -16.88
CA LYS A 179 8.69 -9.30 -17.93
C LYS A 179 7.92 -9.01 -19.21
N THR A 180 7.24 -7.87 -19.29
CA THR A 180 6.42 -7.52 -20.45
C THR A 180 6.69 -6.11 -20.93
N VAL A 181 6.43 -5.90 -22.22
CA VAL A 181 6.45 -4.58 -22.84
C VAL A 181 5.17 -4.40 -23.64
N HIS A 182 4.61 -3.19 -23.63
CA HIS A 182 3.38 -2.90 -24.35
C HIS A 182 3.63 -2.84 -25.87
N LEU A 183 2.78 -3.53 -26.65
CA LEU A 183 2.78 -3.52 -28.12
C LEU A 183 2.30 -2.19 -28.70
N ALA A 184 1.35 -1.54 -28.02
CA ALA A 184 0.71 -0.29 -28.46
C ALA A 184 1.61 0.96 -28.28
N TRP A 185 2.88 0.87 -28.64
CA TRP A 185 3.78 2.03 -28.64
C TRP A 185 3.37 3.08 -29.68
N GLU A 186 2.71 2.72 -30.78
CA GLU A 186 2.33 3.67 -31.84
C GLU A 186 1.42 4.82 -31.35
N ASN A 187 0.80 4.67 -30.16
CA ASN A 187 -0.04 5.69 -29.52
C ASN A 187 0.56 6.26 -28.21
N SER A 188 1.76 5.82 -27.79
CA SER A 188 2.39 6.24 -26.54
C SER A 188 3.48 7.29 -26.80
N SER A 189 3.30 8.51 -26.30
CA SER A 189 4.28 9.59 -26.37
C SER A 189 5.38 9.51 -25.30
N ASN A 190 5.53 8.37 -24.60
CA ASN A 190 6.48 8.19 -23.51
C ASN A 190 7.84 7.63 -24.01
N PRO A 191 8.91 8.43 -24.02
CA PRO A 191 10.28 8.01 -24.32
C PRO A 191 10.81 6.77 -23.61
N MET A 192 10.47 6.54 -22.33
CA MET A 192 10.93 5.36 -21.60
C MET A 192 10.34 4.09 -22.22
N SER A 193 9.01 4.07 -22.39
CA SER A 193 8.33 2.92 -22.99
C SER A 193 8.82 2.66 -24.42
N ALA A 194 9.08 3.73 -25.19
CA ALA A 194 9.62 3.63 -26.54
C ALA A 194 11.01 2.96 -26.57
N GLN A 195 11.91 3.39 -25.69
CA GLN A 195 13.26 2.86 -25.62
C GLN A 195 13.26 1.39 -25.18
N ILE A 196 12.50 1.05 -24.13
CA ILE A 196 12.37 -0.34 -23.65
C ILE A 196 11.81 -1.24 -24.76
N PHE A 197 10.79 -0.79 -25.48
CA PHE A 197 10.24 -1.54 -26.61
C PHE A 197 11.29 -1.83 -27.68
N GLN A 198 12.07 -0.81 -28.08
CA GLN A 198 13.09 -0.97 -29.12
C GLN A 198 14.20 -1.92 -28.68
N ASP A 199 14.69 -1.76 -27.45
CA ASP A 199 15.83 -2.51 -26.93
C ASP A 199 15.47 -3.96 -26.59
N THR A 200 14.21 -4.23 -26.27
CA THR A 200 13.73 -5.58 -25.93
C THR A 200 13.12 -6.35 -27.09
N ARG A 201 12.82 -5.68 -28.22
CA ARG A 201 12.23 -6.31 -29.41
C ARG A 201 12.96 -7.55 -29.93
N PRO A 202 14.30 -7.62 -29.93
CA PRO A 202 15.01 -8.83 -30.36
C PRO A 202 14.77 -10.05 -29.47
N TYR A 203 14.25 -9.85 -28.26
CA TYR A 203 14.13 -10.86 -27.20
C TYR A 203 12.67 -11.19 -26.88
N TRP A 204 11.75 -10.98 -27.83
CA TRP A 204 10.36 -11.38 -27.62
C TRP A 204 10.24 -12.90 -27.57
N SER A 205 9.42 -13.37 -26.64
CA SER A 205 9.13 -14.79 -26.48
C SER A 205 8.00 -15.23 -27.42
N PHE A 206 8.00 -16.51 -27.76
CA PHE A 206 6.99 -17.13 -28.60
C PHE A 206 6.37 -18.31 -27.87
N THR A 207 5.19 -18.74 -28.31
CA THR A 207 4.55 -19.94 -27.81
C THR A 207 5.10 -21.18 -28.52
N THR A 208 4.73 -22.37 -28.03
CA THR A 208 5.02 -23.66 -28.70
C THR A 208 4.48 -23.77 -30.13
N GLU A 209 3.48 -22.97 -30.50
CA GLU A 209 2.92 -22.90 -31.86
C GLU A 209 3.53 -21.76 -32.69
N GLY A 210 4.49 -21.02 -32.13
CA GLY A 210 5.20 -19.92 -32.78
C GLY A 210 4.45 -18.59 -32.78
N ASP A 211 3.36 -18.46 -32.01
CA ASP A 211 2.66 -17.18 -31.83
C ASP A 211 3.46 -16.25 -30.90
N THR A 212 3.26 -14.94 -31.00
CA THR A 212 3.90 -13.98 -30.09
C THR A 212 3.33 -14.16 -28.69
N LEU A 213 4.19 -14.52 -27.72
CA LEU A 213 3.74 -14.81 -26.37
C LEU A 213 3.25 -13.52 -25.70
N MET A 214 2.00 -13.53 -25.27
CA MET A 214 1.37 -12.46 -24.50
C MET A 214 0.61 -13.06 -23.32
N ASP A 215 0.68 -12.42 -22.16
CA ASP A 215 -0.14 -12.79 -20.99
C ASP A 215 -1.15 -11.72 -20.58
N TRP A 216 -1.08 -10.56 -21.22
CA TRP A 216 -2.09 -9.52 -21.19
C TRP A 216 -2.29 -8.95 -22.59
N THR A 217 -3.49 -8.44 -22.86
CA THR A 217 -3.79 -7.76 -24.13
C THR A 217 -2.76 -6.67 -24.40
N ASP A 218 -2.20 -6.68 -25.61
CA ASP A 218 -1.18 -5.74 -26.07
C ASP A 218 0.09 -5.70 -25.21
N GLN A 219 0.45 -6.80 -24.53
CA GLN A 219 1.70 -6.94 -23.78
C GLN A 219 2.46 -8.20 -24.21
N VAL A 220 3.60 -8.00 -24.86
CA VAL A 220 4.49 -9.10 -25.25
C VAL A 220 5.40 -9.46 -24.09
N VAL A 221 5.56 -10.77 -23.87
CA VAL A 221 6.51 -11.31 -22.91
C VAL A 221 7.92 -11.28 -23.51
N ILE A 222 8.87 -10.81 -22.72
CA ILE A 222 10.28 -10.78 -23.11
C ILE A 222 11.05 -11.92 -22.44
N ASN A 223 12.07 -12.42 -23.14
CA ASN A 223 12.85 -13.56 -22.70
C ASN A 223 13.92 -13.15 -21.68
N LEU A 224 13.54 -13.01 -20.41
CA LEU A 224 14.51 -12.72 -19.35
C LEU A 224 15.54 -13.84 -19.16
N ILE A 225 15.38 -15.04 -19.72
CA ILE A 225 16.42 -16.09 -19.65
C ILE A 225 17.67 -15.66 -20.43
N GLU A 226 17.52 -14.83 -21.45
CA GLU A 226 18.62 -14.26 -22.21
C GLU A 226 19.34 -13.15 -21.41
N PRO A 227 20.66 -13.30 -21.12
CA PRO A 227 21.43 -12.29 -20.40
C PRO A 227 21.37 -10.90 -21.01
N GLU A 228 21.40 -10.80 -22.34
CA GLU A 228 21.35 -9.55 -23.09
C GLU A 228 19.99 -8.86 -22.95
N CYS A 229 18.90 -9.62 -22.91
CA CYS A 229 17.57 -9.10 -22.60
C CYS A 229 17.52 -8.49 -21.19
N ARG A 230 18.03 -9.23 -20.19
CA ARG A 230 18.09 -8.72 -18.81
C ARG A 230 18.92 -7.46 -18.71
N GLN A 231 20.08 -7.42 -19.37
CA GLN A 231 20.94 -6.25 -19.36
C GLN A 231 20.23 -5.04 -19.98
N ALA A 232 19.55 -5.21 -21.12
CA ALA A 232 18.77 -4.15 -21.75
C ALA A 232 17.67 -3.60 -20.83
N MET A 233 16.96 -4.48 -20.11
CA MET A 233 15.96 -4.10 -19.11
C MET A 233 16.57 -3.31 -17.95
N VAL A 234 17.65 -3.81 -17.36
CA VAL A 234 18.34 -3.15 -16.25
C VAL A 234 18.87 -1.78 -16.67
N ASP A 235 19.53 -1.69 -17.81
CA ASP A 235 20.11 -0.44 -18.33
C ASP A 235 19.02 0.63 -18.55
N ASN A 236 17.90 0.23 -19.15
CA ASN A 236 16.77 1.13 -19.37
C ASN A 236 16.20 1.64 -18.04
N TYR A 237 15.86 0.75 -17.12
CA TYR A 237 15.25 1.16 -15.86
C TYR A 237 16.20 1.98 -15.00
N VAL A 238 17.45 1.55 -14.85
CA VAL A 238 18.47 2.31 -14.09
C VAL A 238 18.70 3.68 -14.72
N HIS A 239 18.75 3.77 -16.05
CA HIS A 239 18.88 5.06 -16.74
C HIS A 239 17.74 6.00 -16.33
N TRP A 240 16.49 5.61 -16.54
CA TRP A 240 15.33 6.47 -16.29
C TRP A 240 15.15 6.81 -14.79
N LEU A 241 15.41 5.87 -13.89
CA LEU A 241 15.39 6.11 -12.45
C LEU A 241 16.47 7.13 -12.02
N LYS A 242 17.66 7.09 -12.63
CA LYS A 242 18.77 8.01 -12.30
C LYS A 242 18.67 9.37 -13.01
N THR A 243 18.04 9.45 -14.17
CA THR A 243 17.91 10.71 -14.93
C THR A 243 16.65 11.48 -14.61
N SER A 244 15.63 10.83 -14.04
CA SER A 244 14.40 11.50 -13.60
C SER A 244 14.69 12.60 -12.56
N PRO A 245 14.10 13.81 -12.72
CA PRO A 245 14.12 14.83 -11.68
C PRO A 245 13.26 14.40 -10.47
N ASN A 246 12.21 13.65 -10.73
CA ASN A 246 11.37 13.01 -9.71
C ASN A 246 12.09 11.79 -9.14
N ARG A 247 12.79 11.98 -8.00
CA ARG A 247 13.56 10.95 -7.32
C ARG A 247 12.65 9.94 -6.63
N LEU A 248 12.72 8.69 -7.05
CA LEU A 248 12.01 7.56 -6.43
C LEU A 248 12.90 6.89 -5.38
N ASP A 249 12.29 6.37 -4.33
CA ASP A 249 12.96 5.57 -3.30
C ASP A 249 13.18 4.12 -3.75
N GLY A 250 12.45 3.66 -4.77
CA GLY A 250 12.49 2.27 -5.19
C GLY A 250 11.59 1.91 -6.37
N VAL A 251 11.43 0.61 -6.56
CA VAL A 251 10.54 0.00 -7.55
C VAL A 251 9.64 -1.04 -6.91
N PHE A 252 8.39 -1.06 -7.36
CA PHE A 252 7.48 -2.17 -7.23
C PHE A 252 7.52 -2.93 -8.55
N TRP A 253 7.93 -4.19 -8.51
CA TRP A 253 8.01 -5.04 -9.68
C TRP A 253 6.72 -5.79 -9.88
N ASP A 254 6.14 -5.64 -11.06
CA ASP A 254 5.06 -6.51 -11.48
C ASP A 254 5.59 -7.79 -12.11
N TYR A 255 5.15 -8.86 -11.46
CA TYR A 255 5.24 -10.27 -11.82
C TYR A 255 6.57 -10.99 -11.60
N PHE A 256 6.64 -11.72 -10.49
CA PHE A 256 7.61 -12.77 -10.20
C PHE A 256 6.90 -14.04 -9.75
N ASN A 257 6.20 -14.73 -10.67
CA ASN A 257 5.76 -16.11 -10.44
C ASN A 257 6.86 -17.12 -10.78
N ASN A 258 6.66 -18.37 -10.37
CA ASN A 258 7.58 -19.47 -10.69
C ASN A 258 7.59 -19.84 -12.18
N THR A 259 6.50 -19.56 -12.89
CA THR A 259 6.36 -19.76 -14.33
C THR A 259 5.62 -18.58 -14.93
N ILE A 260 5.67 -18.42 -16.26
CA ILE A 260 4.75 -17.53 -16.96
C ILE A 260 3.31 -18.07 -16.84
N TRP A 261 2.38 -17.16 -16.58
CA TRP A 261 0.96 -17.44 -16.49
C TRP A 261 0.28 -16.70 -17.62
N VAL A 262 -0.33 -17.45 -18.53
CA VAL A 262 -1.19 -16.92 -19.58
C VAL A 262 -2.63 -17.23 -19.17
N PRO A 263 -3.52 -16.24 -19.10
CA PRO A 263 -4.93 -16.48 -18.80
C PRO A 263 -5.61 -17.20 -19.97
N ALA A 264 -6.58 -18.07 -19.66
CA ALA A 264 -7.28 -18.88 -20.66
C ALA A 264 -8.08 -18.08 -21.70
N TRP A 265 -8.39 -16.81 -21.42
CA TRP A 265 -9.07 -15.90 -22.34
C TRP A 265 -8.11 -15.15 -23.27
N MET A 266 -6.80 -15.31 -23.11
CA MET A 266 -5.81 -14.65 -23.96
C MET A 266 -5.82 -15.27 -25.36
N PRO A 267 -5.94 -14.48 -26.45
CA PRO A 267 -6.02 -15.00 -27.80
C PRO A 267 -4.61 -15.29 -28.36
N VAL A 268 -3.89 -16.22 -27.72
CA VAL A 268 -2.59 -16.74 -28.19
C VAL A 268 -2.70 -18.24 -28.42
N ASP A 269 -2.17 -18.71 -29.54
CA ASP A 269 -2.11 -20.15 -29.84
C ASP A 269 -0.85 -20.75 -29.20
N GLY A 270 -0.97 -21.90 -28.52
CA GLY A 270 0.15 -22.57 -27.86
C GLY A 270 0.43 -22.12 -26.42
N ASP A 271 1.44 -22.72 -25.80
CA ASP A 271 1.84 -22.48 -24.42
C ASP A 271 3.19 -21.74 -24.33
N PRO A 272 3.53 -21.11 -23.19
CA PRO A 272 4.86 -20.51 -22.99
C PRO A 272 6.00 -21.53 -23.15
N ASP A 273 7.00 -21.16 -23.94
CA ASP A 273 8.24 -21.89 -24.22
C ASP A 273 9.35 -20.85 -24.52
N LEU A 274 10.11 -20.44 -23.49
CA LEU A 274 11.06 -19.34 -23.59
C LEU A 274 12.42 -19.77 -24.12
N ASP A 275 12.78 -21.06 -24.07
CA ASP A 275 14.05 -21.55 -24.61
C ASP A 275 13.91 -22.24 -25.98
N GLY A 276 12.67 -22.45 -26.44
CA GLY A 276 12.32 -22.86 -27.79
C GLY A 276 12.61 -24.33 -28.08
N ASP A 277 12.68 -25.16 -27.05
CA ASP A 277 12.98 -26.59 -27.19
C ASP A 277 11.73 -27.44 -27.53
N GLY A 278 10.53 -26.83 -27.49
CA GLY A 278 9.25 -27.44 -27.78
C GLY A 278 8.57 -28.09 -26.58
N VAL A 279 9.13 -27.96 -25.38
CA VAL A 279 8.53 -28.35 -24.11
C VAL A 279 7.85 -27.14 -23.47
N ILE A 280 6.65 -27.32 -22.94
CA ILE A 280 5.95 -26.22 -22.27
C ILE A 280 6.64 -25.89 -20.94
N MET A 281 6.84 -24.61 -20.65
CA MET A 281 7.54 -24.13 -19.45
C MET A 281 7.03 -24.76 -18.15
N ARG A 282 5.71 -24.98 -18.02
CA ARG A 282 5.12 -25.57 -16.81
C ARG A 282 5.55 -27.02 -16.55
N SER A 283 6.06 -27.71 -17.58
CA SER A 283 6.54 -29.08 -17.51
C SER A 283 8.04 -29.19 -17.72
N ASP A 284 8.74 -28.05 -17.81
CA ASP A 284 10.16 -27.95 -18.09
C ASP A 284 10.94 -27.47 -16.84
N PRO A 285 11.58 -28.38 -16.08
CA PRO A 285 12.27 -28.01 -14.85
C PRO A 285 13.48 -27.09 -15.08
N ASP A 286 14.19 -27.25 -16.18
CA ASP A 286 15.37 -26.46 -16.53
C ASP A 286 15.00 -25.05 -16.98
N GLU A 287 13.95 -24.89 -17.78
CA GLU A 287 13.41 -23.59 -18.16
C GLU A 287 12.86 -22.84 -16.93
N ILE A 288 12.15 -23.53 -16.03
CA ILE A 288 11.69 -22.96 -14.75
C ILE A 288 12.89 -22.49 -13.90
N GLU A 289 13.93 -23.30 -13.77
CA GLU A 289 15.14 -22.93 -13.03
C GLU A 289 15.85 -21.73 -13.68
N ALA A 290 15.99 -21.74 -15.01
CA ALA A 290 16.57 -20.65 -15.78
C ALA A 290 15.80 -19.33 -15.60
N TRP A 291 14.47 -19.38 -15.68
CA TRP A 291 13.59 -18.24 -15.40
C TRP A 291 13.78 -17.72 -13.97
N ARG A 292 13.80 -18.61 -12.97
CA ARG A 292 13.97 -18.21 -11.57
C ARG A 292 15.34 -17.56 -11.33
N ASN A 293 16.39 -18.10 -11.94
CA ASN A 293 17.73 -17.54 -11.89
C ASN A 293 17.78 -16.16 -12.59
N ALA A 294 17.12 -16.03 -13.74
CA ALA A 294 17.00 -14.77 -14.48
C ALA A 294 16.32 -13.66 -13.66
N CYS A 295 15.18 -13.93 -13.01
CA CYS A 295 14.51 -12.95 -12.15
C CYS A 295 15.43 -12.49 -11.01
N SER A 296 16.13 -13.44 -10.37
CA SER A 296 17.04 -13.15 -9.25
C SER A 296 18.23 -12.30 -9.71
N ALA A 297 18.79 -12.61 -10.89
CA ALA A 297 19.87 -11.83 -11.50
C ALA A 297 19.43 -10.41 -11.85
N MET A 298 18.21 -10.22 -12.38
CA MET A 298 17.69 -8.90 -12.73
C MET A 298 17.55 -8.01 -11.49
N VAL A 299 16.88 -8.48 -10.44
CA VAL A 299 16.68 -7.67 -9.22
C VAL A 299 17.99 -7.39 -8.48
N THR A 300 18.95 -8.32 -8.55
CA THR A 300 20.31 -8.13 -8.01
C THR A 300 21.05 -7.05 -8.80
N ALA A 301 21.02 -7.10 -10.13
CA ALA A 301 21.67 -6.11 -10.99
C ALA A 301 21.09 -4.69 -10.82
N VAL A 302 19.77 -4.59 -10.60
CA VAL A 302 19.14 -3.31 -10.23
C VAL A 302 19.62 -2.83 -8.87
N GLN A 303 19.67 -3.70 -7.85
CA GLN A 303 20.18 -3.33 -6.53
C GLN A 303 21.64 -2.86 -6.59
N ASP A 304 22.51 -3.58 -7.29
CA ASP A 304 23.93 -3.25 -7.46
C ASP A 304 24.10 -1.89 -8.16
N SER A 305 23.22 -1.59 -9.10
CA SER A 305 23.23 -0.33 -9.85
C SER A 305 22.69 0.86 -9.06
N MET A 306 21.70 0.63 -8.19
CA MET A 306 20.98 1.70 -7.48
C MET A 306 21.50 1.92 -6.05
N GLY A 307 22.20 0.94 -5.47
CA GLY A 307 22.75 0.99 -4.11
C GLY A 307 21.86 0.30 -3.08
N ALA A 308 22.42 0.01 -1.90
CA ALA A 308 21.77 -0.80 -0.85
C ALA A 308 20.47 -0.19 -0.29
N ASP A 309 20.32 1.13 -0.38
CA ASP A 309 19.15 1.85 0.15
C ASP A 309 17.96 1.88 -0.83
N PHE A 310 18.14 1.39 -2.06
CA PHE A 310 17.08 1.36 -3.06
C PHE A 310 16.07 0.26 -2.75
N ILE A 311 14.79 0.65 -2.61
CA ILE A 311 13.70 -0.23 -2.23
C ILE A 311 13.27 -1.10 -3.42
N GLN A 312 13.08 -2.39 -3.19
CA GLN A 312 12.46 -3.31 -4.17
C GLN A 312 11.31 -4.09 -3.55
N ILE A 313 10.12 -4.00 -4.15
CA ILE A 313 8.91 -4.71 -3.72
C ILE A 313 8.48 -5.67 -4.83
N PHE A 314 8.22 -6.93 -4.49
CA PHE A 314 7.96 -7.98 -5.48
C PHE A 314 6.47 -8.38 -5.52
N ASN A 315 5.81 -8.19 -6.66
CA ASN A 315 4.53 -8.85 -6.94
C ASN A 315 4.75 -10.26 -7.47
N GLY A 316 3.82 -11.17 -7.21
CA GLY A 316 3.84 -12.54 -7.71
C GLY A 316 4.18 -13.61 -6.66
N GLN A 317 3.74 -14.84 -6.95
CA GLN A 317 3.74 -15.98 -6.05
C GLN A 317 5.11 -16.34 -5.50
N ARG A 318 6.19 -16.14 -6.26
CA ARG A 318 7.51 -16.51 -5.79
C ARG A 318 7.92 -15.69 -4.56
N ALA A 319 7.50 -14.42 -4.48
CA ALA A 319 7.82 -13.56 -3.34
C ALA A 319 7.31 -14.11 -2.00
N TYR A 320 6.19 -14.84 -2.00
CA TYR A 320 5.60 -15.44 -0.79
C TYR A 320 5.67 -16.97 -0.76
N THR A 321 6.45 -17.60 -1.65
CA THR A 321 6.73 -19.05 -1.61
C THR A 321 8.21 -19.41 -1.63
N ASP A 322 9.11 -18.44 -1.87
CA ASP A 322 10.55 -18.60 -1.92
C ASP A 322 11.22 -17.53 -1.04
N SER A 323 11.55 -17.90 0.20
CA SER A 323 12.18 -16.98 1.17
C SER A 323 13.54 -16.45 0.73
N THR A 324 14.28 -17.20 -0.10
CA THR A 324 15.59 -16.76 -0.61
C THR A 324 15.41 -15.65 -1.64
N PHE A 325 14.43 -15.79 -2.54
CA PHE A 325 14.09 -14.74 -3.48
C PHE A 325 13.49 -13.51 -2.77
N ALA A 326 12.57 -13.72 -1.83
CA ALA A 326 11.97 -12.65 -1.03
C ALA A 326 13.02 -11.79 -0.31
N ALA A 327 14.07 -12.42 0.21
CA ALA A 327 15.17 -11.74 0.91
C ALA A 327 16.04 -10.83 0.01
N LEU A 328 15.87 -10.88 -1.31
CA LEU A 328 16.53 -9.94 -2.24
C LEU A 328 15.87 -8.55 -2.23
N GLY A 329 14.61 -8.45 -1.82
CA GLY A 329 13.83 -7.21 -1.81
C GLY A 329 13.48 -6.75 -0.40
N ASP A 330 12.86 -5.59 -0.28
CA ASP A 330 12.39 -4.99 0.97
C ASP A 330 10.89 -5.20 1.18
N GLY A 331 10.19 -5.82 0.23
CA GLY A 331 8.76 -6.05 0.35
C GLY A 331 8.19 -7.03 -0.67
N MET A 332 6.90 -7.32 -0.52
CA MET A 332 6.16 -8.17 -1.44
C MET A 332 4.69 -7.74 -1.50
N ASN A 333 3.99 -8.11 -2.58
CA ASN A 333 2.57 -7.85 -2.76
C ASN A 333 1.74 -9.13 -2.75
N TYR A 334 0.68 -9.13 -1.95
CA TYR A 334 -0.42 -10.09 -2.02
C TYR A 334 -1.55 -9.47 -2.84
N GLU A 335 -1.52 -9.73 -4.13
CA GLU A 335 -2.52 -9.28 -5.08
C GLU A 335 -3.84 -10.05 -4.90
N LEU A 336 -4.97 -9.34 -5.06
CA LEU A 336 -6.34 -9.86 -4.90
C LEU A 336 -6.68 -10.44 -3.52
N PHE A 337 -5.91 -10.10 -2.48
CA PHE A 337 -6.17 -10.54 -1.11
C PHE A 337 -7.58 -10.13 -0.61
N PRO A 338 -8.38 -10.96 0.09
CA PRO A 338 -8.06 -12.19 0.82
C PRO A 338 -8.03 -13.46 -0.03
N ASP A 339 -8.20 -13.35 -1.36
CA ASP A 339 -7.99 -14.47 -2.26
C ASP A 339 -6.48 -14.64 -2.41
N VAL A 340 -5.89 -15.41 -1.50
CA VAL A 340 -4.47 -15.74 -1.54
C VAL A 340 -4.27 -16.70 -2.72
N PHE A 341 -3.24 -16.43 -3.53
CA PHE A 341 -2.81 -17.18 -4.73
C PHE A 341 -3.61 -16.86 -6.01
N PHE A 342 -2.89 -16.49 -7.07
CA PHE A 342 -3.41 -16.59 -8.44
C PHE A 342 -3.83 -18.05 -8.69
N GLY A 343 -5.14 -18.31 -8.63
CA GLY A 343 -5.73 -19.58 -9.04
C GLY A 343 -5.69 -20.75 -8.04
N GLN A 344 -5.54 -20.57 -6.72
CA GLN A 344 -5.64 -21.70 -5.76
C GLN A 344 -6.36 -21.41 -4.43
N PHE A 345 -6.94 -22.48 -3.86
CA PHE A 345 -7.74 -22.49 -2.64
C PHE A 345 -6.92 -22.31 -1.36
N GLY A 346 -7.34 -21.38 -0.51
CA GLY A 346 -6.77 -21.19 0.82
C GLY A 346 -7.30 -19.97 1.56
N GLY A 347 -7.48 -18.87 0.82
CA GLY A 347 -8.04 -17.62 1.35
C GLY A 347 -7.27 -17.06 2.55
N VAL A 348 -7.84 -16.04 3.18
CA VAL A 348 -7.28 -15.43 4.38
C VAL A 348 -7.15 -16.39 5.57
N SER A 349 -7.94 -17.47 5.64
CA SER A 349 -7.82 -18.46 6.71
C SER A 349 -6.46 -19.17 6.67
N LYS A 350 -5.98 -19.62 5.49
CA LYS A 350 -4.62 -20.16 5.36
C LYS A 350 -3.54 -19.12 5.61
N ALA A 351 -3.75 -17.88 5.14
CA ALA A 351 -2.79 -16.80 5.40
C ALA A 351 -2.61 -16.50 6.90
N LEU A 352 -3.64 -16.78 7.72
CA LEU A 352 -3.63 -16.60 9.17
C LEU A 352 -3.44 -17.91 9.95
N ASP A 353 -3.22 -19.04 9.28
CA ASP A 353 -2.99 -20.33 9.91
C ASP A 353 -1.50 -20.50 10.23
N HIS A 354 -1.14 -20.55 11.52
CA HIS A 354 0.25 -20.68 11.97
C HIS A 354 0.93 -21.98 11.47
N ASP A 355 0.15 -23.03 11.16
CA ASP A 355 0.68 -24.31 10.68
C ASP A 355 0.89 -24.31 9.16
N TYR A 356 0.30 -23.36 8.43
CA TYR A 356 0.51 -23.23 6.99
C TYR A 356 1.89 -22.65 6.68
N GLU A 357 2.66 -23.30 5.79
CA GLU A 357 4.05 -22.94 5.53
C GLU A 357 4.24 -21.50 5.02
N TYR A 358 3.26 -20.97 4.29
CA TYR A 358 3.29 -19.65 3.66
C TYR A 358 2.34 -18.65 4.33
N ASN A 359 2.09 -18.80 5.63
CA ASN A 359 1.27 -17.86 6.40
C ASN A 359 1.96 -16.49 6.58
N LEU A 360 1.15 -15.45 6.77
CA LEU A 360 1.60 -14.06 6.86
C LEU A 360 2.54 -13.81 8.05
N TYR A 361 2.35 -14.51 9.17
CA TYR A 361 3.25 -14.39 10.33
C TYR A 361 4.67 -14.85 10.04
N ARG A 362 4.85 -15.68 9.01
CA ARG A 362 6.17 -16.11 8.55
C ARG A 362 6.65 -15.28 7.38
N THR A 363 5.85 -15.17 6.33
CA THR A 363 6.25 -14.55 5.06
C THR A 363 6.47 -13.04 5.18
N ALA A 364 5.77 -12.37 6.11
CA ALA A 364 5.94 -10.94 6.32
C ALA A 364 7.36 -10.55 6.80
N HIS A 365 8.14 -11.52 7.28
CA HIS A 365 9.50 -11.31 7.77
C HIS A 365 10.59 -11.86 6.84
N TRP A 366 10.23 -12.34 5.65
CA TRP A 366 11.22 -12.80 4.67
C TRP A 366 11.97 -11.67 3.94
N PRO A 367 11.32 -10.55 3.55
CA PRO A 367 12.03 -9.45 2.92
C PRO A 367 13.00 -8.78 3.89
N ARG A 368 13.91 -7.98 3.34
CA ARG A 368 14.82 -7.14 4.13
C ARG A 368 14.03 -6.18 5.02
N SER A 369 14.50 -6.04 6.25
CA SER A 369 14.00 -5.04 7.22
C SER A 369 14.73 -3.70 7.14
N THR A 370 15.55 -3.51 6.11
CA THR A 370 16.22 -2.24 5.82
C THR A 370 15.27 -1.24 5.16
N ASN A 371 15.68 0.02 5.03
CA ASN A 371 15.00 1.04 4.22
C ASN A 371 13.56 1.40 4.67
N GLY A 372 13.17 1.03 5.89
CA GLY A 372 11.81 1.21 6.43
C GLY A 372 10.86 0.04 6.15
N GLY A 373 11.37 -1.05 5.57
CA GLY A 373 10.65 -2.31 5.37
C GLY A 373 10.64 -3.22 6.62
N PRO A 374 10.02 -4.40 6.54
CA PRO A 374 9.47 -5.01 5.32
C PRO A 374 8.16 -4.34 4.84
N PHE A 375 8.04 -4.12 3.54
CA PHE A 375 6.85 -3.56 2.86
C PHE A 375 5.98 -4.69 2.33
N VAL A 376 5.27 -5.40 3.21
CA VAL A 376 4.38 -6.50 2.82
C VAL A 376 2.99 -5.94 2.58
N LEU A 377 2.57 -5.87 1.33
CA LEU A 377 1.36 -5.19 0.89
C LEU A 377 0.21 -6.17 0.71
N LEU A 378 -0.93 -5.91 1.34
CA LEU A 378 -2.19 -6.62 1.07
C LEU A 378 -3.06 -5.75 0.18
N GLU A 379 -3.32 -6.20 -1.06
CA GLU A 379 -4.01 -5.40 -2.07
C GLU A 379 -5.23 -6.13 -2.65
N ASN A 380 -6.32 -5.38 -2.89
CA ASN A 380 -7.43 -5.86 -3.69
C ASN A 380 -8.14 -4.71 -4.44
N ILE A 381 -8.07 -4.74 -5.76
CA ILE A 381 -8.75 -3.78 -6.66
C ILE A 381 -10.19 -4.18 -7.02
N GLN A 382 -10.60 -5.41 -6.72
CA GLN A 382 -11.90 -5.95 -7.11
C GLN A 382 -13.00 -5.58 -6.11
N LYS A 383 -14.25 -5.66 -6.56
CA LYS A 383 -15.42 -5.57 -5.68
C LYS A 383 -15.78 -6.97 -5.19
N ASN A 384 -15.65 -7.18 -3.89
CA ASN A 384 -16.08 -8.41 -3.25
C ASN A 384 -17.50 -8.23 -2.71
N TYR A 385 -18.28 -9.29 -2.70
CA TYR A 385 -19.68 -9.27 -2.25
C TYR A 385 -19.97 -10.43 -1.30
N TYR A 386 -20.97 -10.26 -0.44
CA TYR A 386 -21.59 -11.35 0.32
C TYR A 386 -23.11 -11.32 0.16
N LEU A 387 -23.74 -12.48 0.15
CA LEU A 387 -25.20 -12.61 0.24
C LEU A 387 -25.60 -12.47 1.72
N SER A 388 -26.67 -11.71 2.04
CA SER A 388 -27.14 -11.42 3.42
C SER A 388 -28.45 -12.13 3.78
N SER A 389 -28.55 -12.78 4.96
CA SER A 389 -29.61 -13.78 5.25
C SER A 389 -30.89 -13.18 5.79
N VAL A 390 -30.75 -12.22 6.68
CA VAL A 390 -30.90 -10.82 6.26
C VAL A 390 -32.10 -10.53 5.35
N ASP A 391 -31.74 -10.13 4.14
CA ASP A 391 -32.62 -9.57 3.14
C ASP A 391 -32.56 -10.33 1.80
N GLY A 392 -31.74 -11.38 1.70
CA GLY A 392 -31.51 -12.16 0.50
C GLY A 392 -30.77 -11.41 -0.61
N ARG A 393 -30.03 -10.34 -0.29
CA ARG A 393 -29.34 -9.49 -1.27
C ARG A 393 -27.82 -9.57 -1.17
N TYR A 394 -27.15 -9.25 -2.28
CA TYR A 394 -25.70 -9.05 -2.29
C TYR A 394 -25.35 -7.67 -1.74
N HIS A 395 -24.39 -7.65 -0.82
CA HIS A 395 -23.82 -6.45 -0.22
C HIS A 395 -22.33 -6.40 -0.53
N GLU A 396 -21.84 -5.21 -0.91
CA GLU A 396 -20.43 -5.00 -1.21
C GLU A 396 -19.61 -5.06 0.10
N LEU A 397 -18.50 -5.80 0.06
CA LEU A 397 -17.53 -5.84 1.13
C LEU A 397 -16.58 -4.66 1.04
N VAL A 398 -16.37 -4.05 2.19
CA VAL A 398 -15.38 -3.00 2.38
C VAL A 398 -14.00 -3.62 2.53
N ASN A 399 -13.35 -3.95 1.40
CA ASN A 399 -12.04 -4.62 1.38
C ASN A 399 -11.01 -3.93 2.30
N GLY A 400 -10.93 -2.60 2.27
CA GLY A 400 -10.01 -1.85 3.12
C GLY A 400 -10.17 -2.12 4.62
N LYS A 401 -11.37 -2.47 5.09
CA LYS A 401 -11.59 -2.86 6.51
C LYS A 401 -11.03 -4.26 6.79
N ILE A 402 -11.22 -5.20 5.87
CA ILE A 402 -10.67 -6.56 5.99
C ILE A 402 -9.14 -6.50 5.97
N LEU A 403 -8.57 -5.80 4.99
CA LEU A 403 -7.12 -5.63 4.84
C LEU A 403 -6.50 -4.97 6.08
N ARG A 404 -7.16 -3.94 6.65
CA ARG A 404 -6.72 -3.29 7.88
C ARG A 404 -6.67 -4.26 9.06
N VAL A 405 -7.71 -5.05 9.27
CA VAL A 405 -7.77 -6.01 10.40
C VAL A 405 -6.69 -7.08 10.26
N VAL A 406 -6.49 -7.61 9.06
CA VAL A 406 -5.39 -8.57 8.82
C VAL A 406 -4.03 -7.91 9.02
N SER A 407 -3.85 -6.67 8.57
CA SER A 407 -2.61 -5.92 8.76
C SER A 407 -2.31 -5.67 10.23
N LEU A 408 -3.32 -5.33 11.03
CA LEU A 408 -3.20 -5.22 12.48
C LEU A 408 -2.80 -6.57 13.11
N MET A 409 -3.28 -7.69 12.58
CA MET A 409 -2.92 -9.02 13.10
C MET A 409 -1.50 -9.47 12.73
N THR A 410 -0.96 -9.03 11.59
CA THR A 410 0.20 -9.68 10.94
C THR A 410 1.40 -8.76 10.67
N ASP A 411 1.34 -7.50 11.10
CA ASP A 411 2.39 -6.49 10.82
C ASP A 411 2.60 -6.20 9.32
N THR A 412 1.59 -6.49 8.49
CA THR A 412 1.58 -6.14 7.07
C THR A 412 1.00 -4.74 6.84
N ARG A 413 0.95 -4.33 5.57
CA ARG A 413 0.42 -3.03 5.11
C ARG A 413 -0.92 -3.21 4.42
N CYS A 414 -1.87 -2.37 4.79
CA CYS A 414 -3.15 -2.26 4.09
C CYS A 414 -2.98 -1.31 2.91
N VAL A 415 -3.23 -1.79 1.69
CA VAL A 415 -3.19 -0.95 0.49
C VAL A 415 -4.56 -0.32 0.24
N PHE A 416 -4.57 1.01 0.06
CA PHE A 416 -5.73 1.78 -0.37
C PHE A 416 -5.64 2.12 -1.85
N ASN A 417 -6.60 1.61 -2.63
CA ASN A 417 -6.67 1.84 -4.07
C ASN A 417 -7.59 3.02 -4.37
N GLY A 418 -7.03 4.04 -5.03
CA GLY A 418 -7.59 5.39 -5.18
C GLY A 418 -8.96 5.54 -5.85
N HIS A 419 -9.64 4.47 -6.24
CA HIS A 419 -10.94 4.52 -6.91
C HIS A 419 -12.17 4.31 -6.01
N LYS A 420 -12.04 3.64 -4.86
CA LYS A 420 -13.20 3.24 -4.03
C LYS A 420 -12.98 3.34 -2.52
N TYR A 421 -11.73 3.29 -2.09
CA TYR A 421 -11.37 3.39 -0.68
C TYR A 421 -10.29 4.46 -0.51
N GLY A 422 -10.57 5.68 -1.00
CA GLY A 422 -9.85 6.86 -0.54
C GLY A 422 -9.62 6.75 0.96
N TRP A 423 -8.44 7.20 1.41
CA TRP A 423 -7.93 7.07 2.78
C TRP A 423 -9.04 6.90 3.83
N PRO A 424 -8.96 5.92 4.76
CA PRO A 424 -10.07 5.62 5.66
C PRO A 424 -10.59 6.91 6.30
N HIS A 425 -11.86 7.25 6.02
CA HIS A 425 -12.51 8.45 6.54
C HIS A 425 -12.47 8.51 8.08
N HIS A 426 -12.29 7.34 8.71
CA HIS A 426 -12.11 7.16 10.14
C HIS A 426 -10.75 6.53 10.39
N PRO A 427 -9.71 7.32 10.66
CA PRO A 427 -8.46 6.77 11.15
C PRO A 427 -8.70 6.15 12.53
N ILE A 428 -8.19 4.94 12.76
CA ILE A 428 -8.29 4.25 14.06
C ILE A 428 -6.90 4.18 14.63
N SER A 429 -6.67 4.74 15.81
CA SER A 429 -5.36 4.66 16.47
C SER A 429 -5.39 3.63 17.59
N LEU A 430 -4.48 2.65 17.56
CA LEU A 430 -4.34 1.61 18.60
C LEU A 430 -2.99 1.71 19.33
N GLY A 431 -2.03 2.45 18.78
CA GLY A 431 -0.66 2.47 19.27
C GLY A 431 0.16 1.28 18.78
N GLU A 432 1.34 1.10 19.38
CA GLU A 432 2.19 -0.06 19.09
C GLU A 432 1.55 -1.37 19.57
N PRO A 433 1.74 -2.48 18.83
CA PRO A 433 1.31 -3.80 19.29
C PRO A 433 2.09 -4.21 20.55
N LEU A 434 1.41 -4.83 21.52
CA LEU A 434 2.03 -5.32 22.76
C LEU A 434 2.67 -6.71 22.61
N GLY A 435 2.53 -7.32 21.43
CA GLY A 435 3.05 -8.62 21.09
C GLY A 435 2.48 -9.13 19.76
N PRO A 436 2.82 -10.37 19.36
CA PRO A 436 2.20 -11.01 18.20
C PRO A 436 0.72 -11.32 18.46
N ALA A 437 -0.05 -11.58 17.39
CA ALA A 437 -1.40 -12.10 17.53
C ALA A 437 -1.40 -13.47 18.24
N GLN A 438 -2.41 -13.68 19.08
CA GLN A 438 -2.60 -14.88 19.90
C GLN A 438 -3.81 -15.65 19.40
N VAL A 439 -3.65 -16.98 19.30
CA VAL A 439 -4.76 -17.89 18.99
C VAL A 439 -5.73 -17.93 20.17
N THR A 440 -7.01 -17.70 19.89
CA THR A 440 -8.10 -17.85 20.87
C THR A 440 -8.87 -19.14 20.60
N ALA A 441 -9.86 -19.46 21.44
CA ALA A 441 -10.67 -20.66 21.27
C ALA A 441 -11.42 -20.72 19.92
N ASN A 442 -11.70 -19.57 19.30
CA ASN A 442 -12.43 -19.50 18.03
C ASN A 442 -11.92 -18.37 17.14
N GLY A 443 -10.63 -18.07 17.14
CA GLY A 443 -10.14 -16.87 16.45
C GLY A 443 -8.72 -16.45 16.76
N LEU A 444 -8.49 -15.15 16.60
CA LEU A 444 -7.23 -14.47 16.90
C LEU A 444 -7.51 -13.21 17.70
N ARG A 445 -6.59 -12.85 18.59
CA ARG A 445 -6.62 -11.57 19.31
C ARG A 445 -5.24 -10.95 19.27
N ARG A 446 -5.16 -9.64 19.10
CA ARG A 446 -3.91 -8.89 19.30
C ARG A 446 -4.18 -7.65 20.13
N ASP A 447 -3.39 -7.51 21.19
CA ASP A 447 -3.45 -6.35 22.07
C ASP A 447 -2.46 -5.27 21.60
N PHE A 448 -2.88 -4.03 21.74
CA PHE A 448 -2.13 -2.82 21.41
C PHE A 448 -2.12 -1.90 22.63
N ARG A 449 -1.26 -0.88 22.60
CA ARG A 449 -1.11 0.05 23.72
C ARG A 449 -2.42 0.72 24.16
N HIS A 450 -3.30 1.04 23.20
CA HIS A 450 -4.57 1.74 23.42
C HIS A 450 -5.78 0.92 23.01
N GLY A 451 -5.67 -0.41 22.91
CA GLY A 451 -6.81 -1.18 22.42
C GLY A 451 -6.51 -2.63 22.10
N ASP A 452 -7.48 -3.26 21.45
CA ASP A 452 -7.34 -4.62 20.95
C ASP A 452 -8.11 -4.83 19.66
N VAL A 453 -7.63 -5.81 18.89
CA VAL A 453 -8.34 -6.35 17.74
C VAL A 453 -8.64 -7.80 18.04
N GLU A 454 -9.89 -8.20 17.82
CA GLU A 454 -10.34 -9.57 17.97
C GLU A 454 -10.99 -10.03 16.67
N LEU A 455 -10.52 -11.15 16.14
CA LEU A 455 -11.06 -11.85 14.99
C LEU A 455 -11.72 -13.12 15.49
N THR A 456 -12.94 -13.41 15.03
CA THR A 456 -13.67 -14.64 15.35
C THR A 456 -13.92 -15.44 14.09
N TRP A 457 -13.40 -16.66 14.02
CA TRP A 457 -13.65 -17.60 12.93
C TRP A 457 -15.13 -17.93 12.84
N ARG A 458 -15.64 -17.96 11.60
CA ARG A 458 -17.01 -18.39 11.31
C ARG A 458 -17.01 -19.89 11.04
N ASN A 459 -17.90 -20.62 11.71
CA ASN A 459 -18.13 -22.03 11.41
C ASN A 459 -18.62 -22.19 9.96
N GLY A 460 -17.88 -22.95 9.16
CA GLY A 460 -18.19 -23.13 7.73
C GLY A 460 -17.92 -21.91 6.86
N GLY A 461 -17.09 -20.96 7.33
CA GLY A 461 -16.79 -19.71 6.63
C GLY A 461 -16.30 -19.93 5.19
N SER A 462 -17.13 -19.58 4.22
CA SER A 462 -16.74 -19.51 2.81
C SER A 462 -16.12 -18.15 2.51
N MET A 463 -15.39 -18.12 1.40
CA MET A 463 -14.88 -16.89 0.79
C MET A 463 -15.99 -15.85 0.61
N PRO A 464 -15.65 -14.55 0.63
CA PRO A 464 -14.30 -13.97 0.77
C PRO A 464 -13.94 -13.53 2.22
N THR A 465 -14.80 -13.76 3.23
CA THR A 465 -14.53 -13.36 4.63
C THR A 465 -14.87 -14.46 5.64
N PRO A 466 -13.91 -15.31 6.05
CA PRO A 466 -14.15 -16.42 6.95
C PRO A 466 -14.23 -16.01 8.43
N PHE A 467 -14.25 -14.71 8.74
CA PHE A 467 -14.25 -14.19 10.10
C PHE A 467 -15.09 -12.94 10.29
N ASP A 468 -15.60 -12.78 11.51
CA ASP A 468 -16.03 -11.49 12.06
C ASP A 468 -14.86 -10.80 12.78
N TYR A 469 -14.95 -9.50 13.03
CA TYR A 469 -13.99 -8.81 13.88
C TYR A 469 -14.60 -7.70 14.73
N VAL A 470 -13.86 -7.32 15.76
CA VAL A 470 -14.09 -6.16 16.60
C VAL A 470 -12.76 -5.44 16.83
N ILE A 471 -12.75 -4.12 16.68
CA ILE A 471 -11.66 -3.23 17.07
C ILE A 471 -12.14 -2.39 18.26
N ARG A 472 -11.33 -2.39 19.32
CA ARG A 472 -11.59 -1.62 20.54
C ARG A 472 -10.47 -0.62 20.78
N VAL A 473 -10.82 0.62 21.08
CA VAL A 473 -9.90 1.65 21.57
C VAL A 473 -10.28 1.96 23.01
N ASP A 474 -9.33 1.79 23.93
CA ASP A 474 -9.50 1.96 25.38
C ASP A 474 -10.75 1.24 25.94
N GLY A 475 -11.06 0.07 25.37
CA GLY A 475 -12.19 -0.79 25.74
C GLY A 475 -13.52 -0.47 25.05
N VAL A 476 -13.60 0.63 24.29
CA VAL A 476 -14.79 1.02 23.51
C VAL A 476 -14.72 0.43 22.11
N ILE A 477 -15.80 -0.19 21.64
CA ILE A 477 -15.89 -0.69 20.26
C ILE A 477 -15.98 0.50 19.31
N VAL A 478 -14.96 0.67 18.46
CA VAL A 478 -14.90 1.74 17.44
C VAL A 478 -15.20 1.24 16.04
N GLU A 479 -14.97 -0.05 15.78
CA GLU A 479 -15.34 -0.69 14.53
C GLU A 479 -15.67 -2.16 14.78
N GLU A 480 -16.72 -2.66 14.16
CA GLU A 480 -17.01 -4.09 14.13
C GLU A 480 -17.58 -4.48 12.77
N MET A 481 -17.35 -5.74 12.40
CA MET A 481 -18.00 -6.38 11.27
C MET A 481 -18.59 -7.71 11.74
N ARG A 482 -19.91 -7.81 11.60
CA ARG A 482 -20.69 -9.02 11.83
C ARG A 482 -21.42 -9.33 10.53
N ILE A 483 -21.03 -10.40 9.84
CA ILE A 483 -21.68 -10.78 8.58
C ILE A 483 -22.73 -11.85 8.87
N PRO A 484 -24.03 -11.54 8.73
CA PRO A 484 -25.09 -12.53 8.91
C PRO A 484 -25.21 -13.43 7.66
N TYR A 485 -24.61 -14.63 7.64
CA TYR A 485 -25.10 -15.74 6.76
C TYR A 485 -24.65 -17.17 7.13
N GLU A 486 -25.52 -18.15 6.85
CA GLU A 486 -25.30 -19.61 6.88
C GLU A 486 -25.51 -20.25 5.48
N TYR A 487 -24.57 -21.12 5.04
CA TYR A 487 -24.64 -22.07 3.89
C TYR A 487 -24.06 -21.66 2.49
N PRO A 488 -23.54 -22.65 1.72
CA PRO A 488 -22.27 -22.56 0.97
C PRO A 488 -22.44 -22.16 -0.49
N LEU A 489 -21.39 -21.58 -1.06
CA LEU A 489 -21.25 -21.48 -2.50
C LEU A 489 -20.51 -22.71 -3.02
N THR A 490 -21.22 -23.48 -3.86
CA THR A 490 -20.62 -24.42 -4.79
C THR A 490 -19.62 -23.69 -5.72
N PRO A 491 -18.61 -24.39 -6.27
CA PRO A 491 -17.45 -23.78 -6.93
C PRO A 491 -17.70 -23.05 -8.27
N GLU A 492 -18.94 -22.79 -8.66
CA GLU A 492 -19.28 -22.44 -10.06
C GLU A 492 -19.12 -20.95 -10.42
N TYR A 493 -18.70 -20.08 -9.50
CA TYR A 493 -18.61 -18.63 -9.76
C TYR A 493 -17.19 -18.04 -9.86
N PHE A 494 -16.16 -18.88 -10.04
CA PHE A 494 -14.87 -18.40 -10.54
C PHE A 494 -14.80 -18.53 -12.06
N ASN A 495 -15.44 -17.59 -12.76
CA ASN A 495 -15.06 -17.25 -14.12
C ASN A 495 -15.26 -15.74 -14.30
N PRO A 496 -14.21 -14.94 -14.53
CA PRO A 496 -14.38 -13.54 -14.92
C PRO A 496 -15.11 -13.41 -16.27
#